data_AF-A0A380H0U9-F1
#
_entry.id   AF-A0A380H0U9-F1
#
_cell.length_a   1.000
_cell.length_b   1.000
_cell.length_c   1.000
_cell.angle_alpha   90.00
_cell.angle_beta   90.00
_cell.angle_gamma   90.00
#
_symmetry.space_group_name_H-M   'P 1'
#
loop_
_entity.id
_entity.type
_entity.pdbx_description
1 polymer ?
#
loop_
_entity_poly.entity_id
_entity_poly.type
_entity_poly.pdbx_seq_one_letter_code
_entity_poly.pdbx_strand_id
1 'polypeptide(L)'
;MTVLSSNDPVRVYEQFSTLDAVSRGRAEIIVGRSSFIESFPLFGYNLNDYEDLFNEKLQMLLKINKHEMMSWEGKLRPSLEHWYLSTN
;
A
#
# COMPACT_ATOMS: atom_id res chain seq x y z
N MET A 1 12.06 -5.19 1.55
CA MET A 1 10.88 -5.72 0.85
C MET A 1 9.68 -5.61 1.77
N THR A 2 8.56 -5.07 1.29
CA THR A 2 7.32 -4.91 2.07
C THR A 2 6.29 -5.95 1.62
N VAL A 3 5.63 -6.61 2.58
CA VAL A 3 4.51 -7.52 2.30
C VAL A 3 3.25 -6.68 2.09
N LEU A 4 2.88 -6.39 0.84
CA LEU A 4 1.80 -5.45 0.55
C LEU A 4 0.42 -6.02 0.88
N SER A 5 0.23 -7.32 0.72
CA SER A 5 -1.06 -7.99 0.96
C SER A 5 -1.64 -7.74 2.36
N SER A 6 -0.78 -7.54 3.38
CA SER A 6 -1.19 -7.27 4.77
C SER A 6 -0.99 -5.81 5.22
N ASN A 7 -0.46 -4.92 4.36
CA ASN A 7 -0.23 -3.51 4.69
C ASN A 7 -1.21 -2.58 3.94
N ASP A 8 -1.41 -1.37 4.44
CA ASP A 8 -2.18 -0.34 3.74
C ASP A 8 -1.28 0.42 2.74
N PRO A 9 -1.68 0.58 1.45
CA PRO A 9 -0.88 1.26 0.43
C PRO A 9 -0.52 2.71 0.75
N VAL A 10 -1.37 3.46 1.46
CA VAL A 10 -1.10 4.85 1.87
C VAL A 10 0.09 4.89 2.80
N ARG A 11 0.03 4.09 3.88
CA ARG A 11 1.12 4.03 4.87
C ARG A 11 2.44 3.60 4.24
N VAL A 12 2.38 2.60 3.36
CA VAL A 12 3.58 2.11 2.65
C VAL A 12 4.20 3.21 1.80
N TYR A 13 3.38 3.99 1.08
CA TYR A 13 3.87 5.10 0.28
C TYR A 13 4.42 6.24 1.13
N GLU A 14 3.74 6.66 2.19
CA GLU A 14 4.23 7.74 3.09
C GLU A 14 5.59 7.42 3.72
N GLN A 15 5.77 6.16 4.16
CA GLN A 15 7.05 5.68 4.68
C GLN A 15 8.13 5.70 3.59
N PHE A 16 7.79 5.29 2.37
CA PHE A 16 8.69 5.36 1.23
C PHE A 16 9.06 6.81 0.89
N SER A 17 8.10 7.73 0.77
CA SER A 17 8.35 9.14 0.46
C SER A 17 9.23 9.80 1.51
N THR A 18 9.05 9.47 2.79
CA THR A 18 9.91 9.96 3.87
C THR A 18 11.35 9.44 3.70
N LEU A 19 11.51 8.14 3.44
CA LEU A 19 12.82 7.54 3.20
C LEU A 19 13.48 8.12 1.95
N ASP A 20 12.71 8.33 0.88
CA ASP A 20 13.20 8.86 -0.37
C ASP A 20 13.73 10.29 -0.21
N ALA A 21 13.00 11.14 0.50
CA ALA A 21 13.42 12.49 0.85
C ALA A 21 14.74 12.50 1.64
N VAL A 22 14.88 11.66 2.66
CA VAL A 22 16.13 11.54 3.45
C VAL A 22 17.28 10.97 2.60
N SER A 23 16.96 10.03 1.71
CA SER A 23 17.95 9.37 0.85
C SER A 23 18.41 10.25 -0.32
N ARG A 24 17.69 11.34 -0.61
CA ARG A 24 17.85 12.20 -1.80
C ARG A 24 17.56 11.45 -3.11
N GLY A 25 16.40 10.80 -3.20
CA GLY A 25 15.97 10.13 -4.44
C GLY A 25 16.65 8.79 -4.71
N ARG A 26 17.26 8.18 -3.69
CA ARG A 26 18.02 6.92 -3.81
C ARG A 26 17.27 5.72 -3.24
N ALA A 27 16.08 5.93 -2.69
CA ALA A 27 15.29 4.86 -2.14
C ALA A 27 14.52 4.17 -3.27
N GLU A 28 14.36 2.85 -3.13
CA GLU A 28 13.51 2.05 -4.00
C GLU A 28 12.47 1.33 -3.16
N ILE A 29 11.23 1.27 -3.66
CA ILE A 29 10.16 0.50 -3.04
C ILE A 29 10.01 -0.85 -3.76
N ILE A 30 10.18 -1.93 -3.01
CA ILE A 30 9.95 -3.30 -3.47
C ILE A 30 8.85 -3.92 -2.62
N VAL A 31 7.74 -4.26 -3.27
CA VAL A 31 6.58 -4.90 -2.66
C VAL A 31 6.42 -6.34 -3.14
N GLY A 32 5.88 -7.19 -2.28
CA GLY A 32 5.61 -8.59 -2.61
C GLY A 32 4.45 -9.17 -1.81
N ARG A 33 4.18 -10.44 -2.08
CA ARG A 33 3.21 -11.29 -1.37
C ARG A 33 3.95 -12.16 -0.37
N SER A 34 3.34 -12.42 0.79
CA SER A 34 3.90 -13.34 1.78
C SER A 34 3.35 -14.75 1.60
N SER A 35 4.23 -15.75 1.60
CA SER A 35 3.83 -17.16 1.67
C SER A 35 3.31 -17.57 3.05
N PHE A 36 3.53 -16.75 4.09
CA PHE A 36 3.03 -16.97 5.46
C PHE A 36 1.60 -16.44 5.60
N ILE A 37 0.65 -17.25 5.14
CA ILE A 37 -0.78 -16.94 5.13
C ILE A 37 -1.36 -16.87 6.55
N GLU A 38 -0.76 -17.55 7.52
CA GLU A 38 -1.22 -17.63 8.91
C GLU A 38 -1.29 -16.27 9.61
N SER A 39 -0.54 -15.29 9.09
CA SER A 39 -0.53 -13.92 9.61
C SER A 39 -1.76 -13.09 9.21
N PHE A 40 -2.46 -13.43 8.12
CA PHE A 40 -3.54 -12.60 7.56
C PHE A 40 -4.74 -12.41 8.50
N PRO A 41 -5.24 -13.46 9.18
CA PRO A 41 -6.32 -13.29 10.15
C PRO A 41 -5.97 -12.34 11.30
N LEU A 42 -4.69 -12.23 11.68
CA LEU A 42 -4.24 -11.30 12.72
C LEU A 42 -4.43 -9.82 12.34
N PHE A 43 -4.48 -9.54 11.03
CA PHE A 43 -4.75 -8.21 10.48
C PHE A 43 -6.21 -8.03 10.02
N GLY A 44 -7.09 -8.98 10.35
CA GLY A 44 -8.50 -8.93 9.98
C GLY A 44 -8.81 -9.29 8.54
N TYR A 45 -7.86 -9.91 7.81
CA TYR A 45 -8.05 -10.31 6.42
C TYR A 45 -8.53 -11.75 6.28
N ASN A 46 -9.43 -11.97 5.32
CA ASN A 46 -9.89 -13.30 4.94
C ASN A 46 -8.91 -13.94 3.94
N LEU A 47 -8.53 -15.19 4.19
CA LEU A 47 -7.65 -15.95 3.30
C LEU A 47 -8.25 -16.20 1.90
N ASN A 48 -9.58 -16.22 1.80
CA ASN A 48 -10.25 -16.36 0.51
C ASN A 48 -10.00 -15.15 -0.41
N ASP A 49 -9.62 -13.99 0.15
CA ASP A 49 -9.30 -12.78 -0.61
C ASP A 49 -7.78 -12.61 -0.83
N TYR A 50 -6.95 -13.61 -0.53
CA TYR A 50 -5.48 -13.48 -0.53
C TYR A 50 -4.89 -12.87 -1.82
N GLU A 51 -5.35 -13.33 -2.97
CA GLU A 51 -4.90 -12.83 -4.27
C GLU A 51 -5.42 -11.42 -4.56
N ASP A 52 -6.71 -11.20 -4.31
CA ASP A 52 -7.37 -9.90 -4.51
C ASP A 52 -6.75 -8.82 -3.59
N LEU A 53 -6.37 -9.19 -2.37
CA LEU A 53 -5.67 -8.31 -1.42
C LEU A 53 -4.37 -7.78 -2.00
N PHE A 54 -3.58 -8.62 -2.67
CA PHE A 54 -2.38 -8.14 -3.30
C PHE A 54 -2.69 -7.26 -4.51
N ASN A 55 -3.57 -7.72 -5.39
CA ASN A 55 -3.84 -7.06 -6.66
C ASN A 55 -4.50 -5.68 -6.47
N GLU A 56 -5.53 -5.57 -5.62
CA GLU A 56 -6.19 -4.30 -5.32
C GLU A 56 -5.23 -3.29 -4.68
N LYS A 57 -4.43 -3.75 -3.70
CA LYS A 57 -3.47 -2.89 -3.00
C LYS A 57 -2.31 -2.46 -3.88
N LEU A 58 -1.85 -3.33 -4.79
CA LEU A 58 -0.83 -2.97 -5.78
C LEU A 58 -1.35 -1.90 -6.75
N GLN A 59 -2.58 -2.04 -7.24
CA GLN A 59 -3.19 -1.03 -8.09
C GLN A 59 -3.31 0.32 -7.37
N MET A 60 -3.72 0.31 -6.10
CA MET A 60 -3.79 1.52 -5.29
C MET A 60 -2.40 2.15 -5.09
N LEU A 61 -1.38 1.37 -4.74
CA LEU A 61 0.00 1.87 -4.57
C LEU A 61 0.54 2.50 -5.87
N LEU A 62 0.28 1.87 -7.01
CA LEU A 62 0.65 2.41 -8.32
C LEU A 62 -0.12 3.70 -8.65
N LYS A 63 -1.37 3.84 -8.20
CA LYS A 63 -2.16 5.06 -8.38
C LYS A 63 -1.62 6.20 -7.52
N ILE A 64 -1.32 5.94 -6.25
CA ILE A 64 -0.68 6.89 -5.31
C ILE A 64 0.61 7.43 -5.92
N ASN A 65 1.47 6.55 -6.45
CA ASN A 65 2.77 6.95 -7.00
C ASN A 65 2.70 7.83 -8.26
N LYS A 66 1.52 7.99 -8.88
CA LYS A 66 1.33 8.76 -10.13
C LYS A 66 0.61 10.09 -9.94
N HIS A 67 -0.07 10.31 -8.81
CA HIS A 67 -0.96 11.45 -8.63
C HIS A 67 -0.73 12.10 -7.27
N GLU A 68 -0.63 13.43 -7.25
CA GLU A 68 -0.50 14.21 -6.01
C GLU A 68 -1.77 14.14 -5.13
N MET A 69 -2.93 13.96 -5.77
CA MET A 69 -4.22 13.82 -5.12
C MET A 69 -4.97 12.62 -5.71
N MET A 70 -5.58 11.79 -4.87
CA MET A 70 -6.37 10.65 -5.33
C MET A 70 -7.51 10.25 -4.40
N SER A 71 -8.59 9.76 -5.01
CA SER A 71 -9.60 8.94 -4.34
C SER A 71 -9.44 7.46 -4.73
N TRP A 72 -9.85 6.56 -3.84
CA TRP A 72 -9.88 5.12 -4.06
C TRP A 72 -11.19 4.54 -3.57
N GLU A 73 -11.81 3.74 -4.43
CA GLU A 73 -12.93 2.88 -4.06
C GLU A 73 -12.55 1.46 -4.48
N GLY A 74 -12.58 0.54 -3.52
CA GLY A 74 -12.19 -0.85 -3.71
C GLY A 74 -13.01 -1.76 -2.79
N LYS A 75 -12.78 -3.06 -2.88
CA LYS A 75 -13.55 -4.06 -2.13
C LYS A 75 -12.91 -4.36 -0.76
N LEU A 76 -11.59 -4.24 -0.65
CA LEU A 76 -10.82 -4.85 0.45
C LEU A 76 -10.25 -3.84 1.45
N ARG A 77 -10.55 -2.56 1.26
CA ARG A 77 -10.33 -1.50 2.24
C ARG A 77 -11.45 -0.46 2.15
N PRO A 78 -11.69 0.31 3.23
CA PRO A 78 -12.56 1.48 3.16
C PRO A 78 -12.13 2.43 2.04
N SER A 79 -13.11 3.13 1.47
CA SER A 79 -12.84 4.14 0.45
C SER A 79 -11.94 5.25 1.01
N LEU A 80 -11.22 5.88 0.12
CA LEU A 80 -10.37 7.03 0.40
C LEU A 80 -10.85 8.18 -0.47
N GLU A 81 -11.13 9.31 0.16
CA GLU A 81 -11.57 10.50 -0.56
C GLU A 81 -10.53 11.60 -0.43
N HIS A 82 -10.19 12.22 -1.55
CA HIS A 82 -9.34 13.42 -1.59
C HIS A 82 -8.02 13.28 -0.81
N TRP A 83 -7.39 12.10 -0.85
CA TRP A 83 -6.10 11.92 -0.20
C TRP A 83 -4.99 12.60 -1.00
N TYR A 84 -4.08 13.24 -0.29
CA TYR A 84 -2.86 13.83 -0.83
C TYR A 84 -1.74 13.67 0.21
N LEU A 85 -0.51 13.59 -0.26
CA LEU A 85 0.65 13.53 0.63
C LEU A 85 0.89 14.92 1.22
N SER A 86 0.71 15.11 2.53
CA SER A 86 1.06 16.36 3.20
C SER A 86 2.57 16.44 3.41
N THR A 87 3.29 17.05 2.48
CA THR A 87 4.70 17.41 2.70
C THR A 87 4.77 18.78 3.36
N ASN A 88 5.34 18.86 4.57
CA ASN A 88 5.73 20.12 5.23
C ASN A 88 6.87 20.81 4.48
#